data_AF-A0A5J6V5E1-F1
#
_entry.id   AF-A0A5J6V5E1-F1
#
_cell.length_a   1.000
_cell.length_b   1.000
_cell.length_c   1.000
_cell.angle_alpha   90.00
_cell.angle_beta   90.00
_cell.angle_gamma   90.00
#
_symmetry.space_group_name_H-M   'P 1'
#
loop_
_entity.id
_entity.type
_entity.pdbx_description
1 polymer ?
#
loop_
_entity_poly.entity_id
_entity_poly.type
_entity_poly.pdbx_seq_one_letter_code
_entity_poly.pdbx_strand_id
1 'polypeptide(L)'
;MAIDVEALLARVVAEIFDENVSIVLEDAAAKRPQTYCAHLHSAAQDRRAHLCATYEWFELRIPDLDVSVTLFDYDDDDAPKDDALRELGLVARAYLDGEGCIESRRRFLRRGTSQRLTLDVNDRQWQFGKHASSVPYP
;
A
#
# COMPACT_ATOMS: atom_id res chain seq x y z
N MET A 1 3.66 9.69 -23.00
CA MET A 1 3.50 11.00 -22.32
C MET A 1 4.04 10.77 -20.92
N ALA A 2 4.84 11.66 -20.31
CA ALA A 2 5.33 11.38 -18.95
C ALA A 2 4.16 11.54 -17.98
N ILE A 3 3.79 10.48 -17.27
CA ILE A 3 2.71 10.48 -16.28
C ILE A 3 3.13 11.32 -15.08
N ASP A 4 2.24 12.21 -14.64
CA ASP A 4 2.42 12.88 -13.35
C ASP A 4 1.99 11.92 -12.22
N VAL A 5 2.96 11.16 -11.70
CA VAL A 5 2.74 10.15 -10.66
C VAL A 5 2.23 10.78 -9.36
N GLU A 6 2.63 12.01 -9.06
CA GLU A 6 2.17 12.74 -7.88
C GLU A 6 0.68 13.08 -8.01
N ALA A 7 0.29 13.66 -9.14
CA ALA A 7 -1.11 13.97 -9.42
C ALA A 7 -1.98 12.70 -9.48
N LEU A 8 -1.45 11.60 -10.02
CA LEU A 8 -2.11 10.30 -10.03
C LEU A 8 -2.36 9.78 -8.61
N LEU A 9 -1.33 9.78 -7.75
CA LEU A 9 -1.45 9.36 -6.35
C LEU A 9 -2.46 10.22 -5.58
N ALA A 10 -2.35 11.55 -5.71
CA ALA A 10 -3.26 12.48 -5.06
C ALA A 10 -4.72 12.23 -5.48
N ARG A 11 -4.95 11.99 -6.77
CA ARG A 11 -6.28 11.67 -7.30
C ARG A 11 -6.82 10.35 -6.75
N VAL A 12 -6.04 9.27 -6.80
CA VAL A 12 -6.48 7.94 -6.31
C VAL A 12 -6.79 7.99 -4.82
N VAL A 13 -5.96 8.66 -4.03
CA VAL A 13 -6.18 8.79 -2.59
C VAL A 13 -7.44 9.60 -2.30
N ALA A 14 -7.68 10.71 -3.01
CA ALA A 14 -8.90 11.50 -2.85
C ALA A 14 -10.18 10.75 -3.29
N GLU A 15 -10.06 9.80 -4.24
CA GLU A 15 -11.18 9.00 -4.73
C GLU A 15 -11.56 7.87 -3.75
N ILE A 16 -10.56 7.21 -3.15
CA ILE A 16 -10.77 5.99 -2.35
C ILE A 16 -11.08 6.28 -0.89
N PHE A 17 -10.43 7.29 -0.31
CA PHE A 17 -10.50 7.55 1.13
C PHE A 17 -11.45 8.71 1.43
N ASP A 18 -12.25 8.54 2.47
CA ASP A 18 -13.18 9.55 2.95
C ASP A 18 -12.58 10.37 4.12
N GLU A 19 -13.38 11.27 4.66
CA GLU A 19 -13.00 12.19 5.75
C GLU A 19 -12.59 11.49 7.06
N ASN A 20 -12.84 10.18 7.21
CA ASN A 20 -12.43 9.43 8.40
C ASN A 20 -10.95 9.01 8.38
N VAL A 21 -10.29 9.14 7.23
CA VAL A 21 -8.86 8.83 7.08
C VAL A 21 -8.09 10.13 6.91
N SER A 22 -7.19 10.42 7.86
CA SER A 22 -6.27 11.54 7.70
C SER A 22 -5.20 11.19 6.67
N ILE A 23 -5.02 12.06 5.68
CA ILE A 23 -4.07 11.89 4.57
C ILE A 23 -3.00 12.98 4.68
N VAL A 24 -1.73 12.58 4.64
CA VAL A 24 -0.59 13.49 4.49
C VAL A 24 0.20 13.06 3.26
N LEU A 25 0.24 13.91 2.23
CA LEU A 25 1.08 13.70 1.07
C LEU A 25 2.51 14.16 1.39
N GLU A 26 3.48 13.28 1.21
CA GLU A 26 4.90 13.59 1.28
C GLU A 26 5.43 13.80 -0.13
N ASP A 27 6.00 14.99 -0.36
CA ASP A 27 6.72 15.33 -1.59
C ASP A 27 7.93 14.42 -1.77
N ALA A 28 8.37 14.26 -3.02
CA ALA A 28 9.54 13.45 -3.33
C ALA A 28 10.77 13.85 -2.49
N ALA A 29 11.14 12.99 -1.54
CA ALA A 29 12.27 13.25 -0.67
C ALA A 29 13.56 13.38 -1.48
N ALA A 30 14.48 14.27 -1.09
CA ALA A 30 15.75 14.48 -1.79
C ALA A 30 16.60 13.20 -2.00
N LYS A 31 16.40 12.17 -1.15
CA LYS A 31 17.06 10.85 -1.28
C LYS A 31 16.41 9.91 -2.29
N ARG A 32 15.14 10.13 -2.64
CA ARG A 32 14.36 9.39 -3.63
C ARG A 32 13.49 10.38 -4.42
N PRO A 33 14.08 11.16 -5.32
CA PRO A 33 13.43 12.30 -5.98
C PRO A 33 12.31 11.92 -6.96
N GLN A 34 11.85 10.67 -6.96
CA GLN A 34 10.81 10.13 -7.83
C GLN A 34 9.84 9.20 -7.06
N THR A 35 9.84 9.27 -5.73
CA THR A 35 8.91 8.52 -4.88
C THR A 35 7.98 9.48 -4.16
N TYR A 36 6.69 9.38 -4.46
CA TYR A 36 5.63 10.12 -3.81
C TYR A 36 4.90 9.19 -2.85
N CYS A 37 4.61 9.63 -1.64
CA CYS A 37 3.98 8.78 -0.64
C CYS A 37 2.80 9.50 0.01
N ALA A 38 1.68 8.80 0.15
CA ALA A 38 0.55 9.21 0.97
C ALA A 38 0.61 8.45 2.30
N HIS A 39 0.73 9.18 3.41
CA HIS A 39 0.58 8.63 4.75
C HIS A 39 -0.88 8.69 5.15
N LEU A 40 -1.44 7.51 5.39
CA LEU A 40 -2.85 7.29 5.69
C LEU A 40 -2.97 6.84 7.14
N HIS A 41 -3.93 7.42 7.85
CA HIS A 41 -4.20 7.06 9.22
C HIS A 41 -5.69 7.10 9.54
N SER A 42 -6.22 5.98 10.04
CA SER A 42 -7.59 5.85 10.52
C SER A 42 -7.58 5.99 12.04
N ALA A 43 -8.17 7.08 12.54
CA ALA A 43 -8.27 7.32 13.97
C ALA A 43 -9.25 6.36 14.65
N ALA A 44 -10.26 5.87 13.92
CA ALA A 44 -11.27 4.95 14.44
C ALA A 44 -10.68 3.58 14.79
N GLN A 45 -9.72 3.10 13.99
CA GLN A 45 -9.06 1.81 14.19
C GLN A 45 -7.64 1.91 14.76
N ASP A 46 -7.11 3.13 14.91
CA ASP A 46 -5.70 3.42 15.23
C ASP A 46 -4.73 2.63 14.33
N ARG A 47 -4.98 2.69 13.02
CA ARG A 47 -4.21 1.96 11.99
C ARG A 47 -3.55 2.92 11.01
N ARG A 48 -2.33 2.58 10.57
CA ARG A 48 -1.56 3.37 9.61
C ARG A 48 -1.17 2.58 8.39
N ALA A 49 -1.19 3.23 7.24
CA ALA A 49 -0.74 2.67 5.97
C ALA A 49 -0.03 3.75 5.15
N HIS A 50 1.00 3.37 4.41
CA HIS A 50 1.69 4.27 3.49
C HIS A 50 1.49 3.74 2.08
N LEU A 51 0.89 4.54 1.20
CA LEU A 51 0.74 4.22 -0.21
C LEU A 51 1.77 5.05 -0.99
N CYS A 52 2.76 4.39 -1.56
CA CYS A 52 3.86 5.03 -2.28
C CYS A 52 3.82 4.68 -3.76
N ALA A 53 4.14 5.65 -4.59
CA ALA A 53 4.14 5.53 -6.04
C ALA A 53 5.43 6.08 -6.63
N THR A 54 5.93 5.37 -7.64
CA THR A 54 7.01 5.80 -8.53
C THR A 54 6.59 5.53 -9.97
N TYR A 55 7.44 5.88 -10.93
CA TYR A 55 7.22 5.51 -12.34
C TYR A 55 7.29 3.99 -12.58
N GLU A 56 8.05 3.25 -11.77
CA GLU A 56 8.39 1.84 -12.00
C GLU A 56 7.63 0.86 -11.07
N TRP A 57 7.12 1.35 -9.95
CA TRP A 57 6.45 0.52 -8.95
C TRP A 57 5.54 1.31 -8.04
N PHE A 58 4.58 0.59 -7.47
CA PHE A 58 3.67 1.04 -6.40
C PHE A 58 3.85 0.15 -5.18
N GLU A 59 3.86 0.73 -3.98
CA GLU A 59 4.02 -0.01 -2.74
C GLU A 59 2.94 0.40 -1.74
N LEU A 60 2.33 -0.59 -1.09
CA LEU A 60 1.56 -0.39 0.12
C LEU A 60 2.34 -0.96 1.30
N ARG A 61 2.68 -0.09 2.26
CA ARG A 61 3.39 -0.45 3.49
C ARG A 61 2.50 -0.27 4.70
N ILE A 62 2.49 -1.27 5.57
CA ILE A 62 1.79 -1.25 6.86
C ILE A 62 2.86 -1.16 7.96
N PRO A 63 3.23 0.06 8.41
CA PRO A 63 4.36 0.26 9.33
C PRO A 63 4.16 -0.44 10.67
N ASP A 64 2.92 -0.47 11.19
CA ASP A 64 2.60 -1.07 12.49
C ASP A 64 2.87 -2.58 12.53
N LEU A 65 2.85 -3.22 11.36
CA LEU A 65 3.09 -4.65 11.21
C LEU A 65 4.46 -5.00 10.60
N ASP A 66 5.23 -3.98 10.17
CA ASP A 66 6.48 -4.14 9.43
C ASP A 66 6.33 -5.07 8.20
N VAL A 67 5.22 -4.91 7.46
CA VAL A 67 4.94 -5.62 6.21
C VAL A 67 4.68 -4.64 5.06
N SER A 68 4.94 -5.05 3.84
CA SER A 68 4.57 -4.28 2.64
C SER A 68 4.25 -5.20 1.47
N VAL A 69 3.64 -4.66 0.43
CA VAL A 69 3.47 -5.31 -0.87
C VAL A 69 3.86 -4.32 -1.95
N THR A 70 4.54 -4.80 -2.98
CA THR A 70 4.98 -3.98 -4.11
C THR A 70 4.40 -4.56 -5.38
N LEU A 71 3.74 -3.72 -6.16
CA LEU A 71 3.37 -3.98 -7.55
C LEU A 71 4.44 -3.33 -8.42
N PHE A 72 5.16 -4.15 -9.18
CA PHE A 72 6.08 -3.66 -10.19
C PHE A 72 5.30 -3.43 -11.46
N ASP A 73 5.53 -2.27 -12.08
CA ASP A 73 4.98 -1.98 -13.38
C ASP A 73 6.12 -1.73 -14.36
N TYR A 74 6.33 -2.73 -15.21
CA TYR A 74 7.35 -2.71 -16.25
C TYR A 74 6.80 -2.23 -17.61
N ASP A 75 5.50 -1.93 -17.71
CA ASP A 75 4.89 -1.40 -18.93
C ASP A 75 4.80 0.14 -18.87
N ASP A 76 5.01 0.77 -20.02
CA ASP A 76 4.99 2.23 -20.20
C ASP A 76 3.57 2.79 -20.41
N ASP A 77 2.53 1.94 -20.30
CA ASP A 77 1.13 2.32 -20.54
C ASP A 77 0.47 2.96 -19.30
N ASP A 78 -0.34 4.00 -19.51
CA ASP A 78 -0.93 4.83 -18.44
C ASP A 78 -2.11 4.16 -17.70
N ALA A 79 -2.95 3.40 -18.42
CA ALA A 79 -4.13 2.72 -17.86
C ALA A 79 -3.80 1.65 -16.80
N PRO A 80 -2.82 0.75 -17.00
CA PRO A 80 -2.47 -0.26 -15.99
C PRO A 80 -1.92 0.35 -14.69
N LYS A 81 -1.32 1.55 -14.73
CA LYS A 81 -0.80 2.26 -13.54
C LYS A 81 -1.91 2.76 -12.63
N ASP A 82 -2.95 3.34 -13.21
CA ASP A 82 -4.10 3.85 -12.46
C ASP A 82 -4.83 2.70 -11.75
N ASP A 83 -5.06 1.61 -12.47
CA ASP A 83 -5.74 0.42 -11.93
C ASP A 83 -4.93 -0.25 -10.81
N ALA A 84 -3.62 -0.43 -11.00
CA ALA A 84 -2.75 -1.01 -9.97
C ALA A 84 -2.71 -0.15 -8.69
N LEU A 85 -2.61 1.18 -8.83
CA LEU A 85 -2.61 2.08 -7.68
C LEU A 85 -3.97 2.11 -6.99
N ARG A 86 -5.08 2.07 -7.74
CA ARG A 86 -6.42 1.93 -7.18
C ARG A 86 -6.58 0.62 -6.42
N GLU A 87 -6.14 -0.50 -6.97
CA GLU A 87 -6.20 -1.80 -6.28
C GLU A 87 -5.46 -1.74 -4.94
N LEU A 88 -4.24 -1.21 -4.90
CA LEU A 88 -3.51 -1.01 -3.65
C LEU A 88 -4.22 -0.04 -2.69
N GLY A 89 -4.83 1.01 -3.21
CA GLY A 89 -5.63 1.94 -2.41
C GLY A 89 -6.84 1.26 -1.75
N LEU A 90 -7.55 0.39 -2.47
CA LEU A 90 -8.67 -0.39 -1.92
C LEU A 90 -8.18 -1.36 -0.83
N VAL A 91 -7.03 -1.99 -1.02
CA VAL A 91 -6.43 -2.88 -0.02
C VAL A 91 -5.98 -2.11 1.23
N ALA A 92 -5.42 -0.91 1.05
CA ALA A 92 -5.09 -0.01 2.15
C ALA A 92 -6.34 0.42 2.91
N ARG A 93 -7.43 0.73 2.21
CA ARG A 93 -8.72 1.07 2.82
C ARG A 93 -9.27 -0.06 3.67
N ALA A 94 -9.36 -1.28 3.13
CA ALA A 94 -9.81 -2.45 3.88
C ALA A 94 -9.00 -2.64 5.17
N TYR A 95 -7.67 -2.50 5.09
CA TYR A 95 -6.83 -2.53 6.28
C TYR A 95 -7.17 -1.42 7.28
N LEU A 96 -7.30 -0.17 6.83
CA LEU A 96 -7.60 0.98 7.69
C LEU A 96 -9.00 0.92 8.33
N ASP A 97 -9.93 0.22 7.69
CA ASP A 97 -11.31 -0.01 8.17
C ASP A 97 -11.39 -1.15 9.21
N GLY A 98 -10.25 -1.79 9.52
CA GLY A 98 -10.19 -2.83 10.54
C GLY A 98 -10.16 -4.25 9.99
N GLU A 99 -10.28 -4.40 8.67
CA GLU A 99 -10.35 -5.71 8.01
C GLU A 99 -8.99 -6.44 8.01
N GLY A 100 -9.04 -7.69 7.57
CA GLY A 100 -7.88 -8.56 7.42
C GLY A 100 -7.54 -9.39 8.65
N CYS A 101 -6.84 -10.50 8.40
CA CYS A 101 -6.33 -11.39 9.42
C CYS A 101 -4.84 -11.11 9.65
N ILE A 102 -4.47 -10.80 10.90
CA ILE A 102 -3.07 -10.60 11.29
C ILE A 102 -2.58 -11.86 12.00
N GLU A 103 -1.69 -12.60 11.35
CA GLU A 103 -1.03 -13.76 11.94
C GLU A 103 0.33 -13.38 12.51
N SER A 104 0.58 -13.73 13.77
CA SER A 104 1.87 -13.53 14.43
C SER A 104 2.59 -14.86 14.61
N ARG A 105 3.73 -15.04 13.95
CA ARG A 105 4.57 -16.24 14.07
C ARG A 105 5.86 -15.94 14.82
N ARG A 106 6.15 -16.72 15.87
CA ARG A 106 7.46 -16.67 16.55
C ARG A 106 8.54 -17.19 15.60
N ARG A 107 9.62 -16.42 15.42
CA ARG A 107 10.77 -16.87 14.63
C ARG A 107 11.61 -17.83 15.46
N PHE A 108 11.77 -19.07 15.01
CA PHE A 108 12.52 -20.12 15.73
C PHE A 108 14.05 -19.91 15.73
N LEU A 109 14.60 -19.06 14.85
CA LEU A 109 16.05 -18.86 14.66
C LEU A 109 16.51 -17.40 14.83
N ARG A 110 15.60 -16.43 15.02
CA ARG A 110 15.93 -15.02 15.25
C ARG A 110 15.05 -14.49 16.39
N ARG A 111 15.60 -13.61 17.23
CA ARG A 111 14.81 -12.89 18.25
C ARG A 111 13.74 -12.06 17.53
N GLY A 112 12.45 -12.33 17.81
CA GLY A 112 11.33 -11.53 17.31
C GLY A 112 10.14 -12.35 16.78
N THR A 113 9.03 -11.65 16.56
CA THR A 113 7.83 -12.11 15.86
C THR A 113 7.85 -11.61 14.43
N SER A 114 7.46 -12.46 13.47
CA SER A 114 7.04 -12.00 12.14
C SER A 114 5.53 -11.91 12.09
N GLN A 115 5.04 -10.83 11.50
CA GLN A 115 3.63 -10.69 11.18
C GLN A 115 3.38 -10.97 9.70
N ARG A 116 2.20 -11.51 9.43
CA ARG A 116 1.62 -11.65 8.10
C ARG A 116 0.22 -11.04 8.17
N LEU A 117 -0.12 -10.24 7.17
CA LEU A 117 -1.46 -9.69 7.02
C LEU A 117 -2.08 -10.32 5.78
N THR A 118 -3.29 -10.85 5.93
CA THR A 118 -4.08 -11.37 4.82
C THR A 118 -5.36 -10.55 4.71
N LEU A 119 -5.68 -10.06 3.50
CA LEU A 119 -6.87 -9.27 3.20
C LEU A 119 -7.57 -9.89 1.99
N ASP A 120 -8.89 -9.94 2.00
CA ASP A 120 -9.68 -10.36 0.84
C ASP A 120 -10.36 -9.12 0.26
N VAL A 121 -9.94 -8.70 -0.94
CA VAL A 121 -10.39 -7.47 -1.59
C VAL A 121 -10.67 -7.79 -3.06
N ASN A 122 -11.85 -7.39 -3.55
CA ASN A 122 -12.33 -7.71 -4.90
C ASN A 122 -12.28 -9.21 -5.22
N ASP A 123 -12.77 -10.05 -4.30
CA ASP A 123 -12.75 -11.53 -4.40
C ASP A 123 -11.35 -12.15 -4.57
N ARG A 124 -10.29 -11.38 -4.29
CA ARG A 124 -8.90 -11.81 -4.37
C ARG A 124 -8.23 -11.70 -3.02
N GLN A 125 -7.43 -12.71 -2.70
CA GLN A 125 -6.67 -12.73 -1.46
C GLN A 125 -5.29 -12.10 -1.64
N TRP A 126 -5.02 -11.09 -0.82
CA TRP A 126 -3.75 -10.39 -0.70
C TRP A 126 -3.02 -10.86 0.54
N GLN A 127 -1.72 -11.16 0.40
CA GLN A 127 -0.91 -11.60 1.52
C GLN A 127 0.34 -10.74 1.64
N PHE A 128 0.50 -10.09 2.77
CA PHE A 128 1.60 -9.18 3.08
C PHE A 128 2.56 -9.83 4.06
N GLY A 129 3.86 -9.70 3.78
CA GLY A 129 4.90 -10.12 4.70
C GLY A 129 6.14 -9.26 4.58
N LYS A 130 6.99 -9.33 5.60
CA LYS A 130 8.25 -8.56 5.63
C LYS A 130 9.23 -8.88 4.49
N HIS A 131 9.21 -10.12 4.01
CA HIS A 131 10.20 -10.63 3.04
C HIS A 131 9.56 -11.23 1.78
N ALA A 132 8.27 -11.48 1.82
CA ALA A 132 7.52 -12.10 0.74
C ALA A 132 6.07 -11.69 0.90
N SER A 133 5.49 -11.25 -0.21
CA SER A 133 4.08 -10.91 -0.33
C SER A 133 3.53 -11.64 -1.55
N SER A 134 2.27 -12.05 -1.49
CA SER A 134 1.57 -12.69 -2.61
C SER A 134 0.50 -11.72 -3.06
N VAL A 135 0.65 -11.25 -4.29
CA VAL A 135 -0.32 -10.44 -4.99
C VAL A 135 -1.11 -11.37 -5.90
N PRO A 136 -2.44 -11.25 -5.93
CA PRO A 136 -3.24 -11.94 -6.92
C PRO A 136 -2.92 -11.37 -8.32
N TYR A 137 -2.24 -12.15 -9.16
CA TYR A 137 -2.09 -11.80 -10.58
C TYR A 137 -3.42 -12.13 -11.29
N PRO A 138 -3.93 -11.26 -12.17
CA PRO A 138 -5.08 -11.59 -13.03
C PRO A 138 -4.80 -12.78 -13.95
#